data_AF-A0A9P6E5Z8-F1
#
_entry.id   AF-A0A9P6E5Z8-F1
#
_cell.length_a   1.000
_cell.length_b   1.000
_cell.length_c   1.000
_cell.angle_alpha   90.00
_cell.angle_beta   90.00
_cell.angle_gamma   90.00
#
_symmetry.space_group_name_H-M   'P 1'
#
loop_
_entity.id
_entity.type
_entity.pdbx_description
1 polymer ?
#
loop_
_entity_poly.entity_id
_entity_poly.type
_entity_poly.pdbx_seq_one_letter_code
_entity_poly.pdbx_strand_id
1 'polypeptide(L)'
;MGRRKIEIQPITHERNRSVTFLKRKNGLFKKAYELGVLCSVDVAVIIFEERPGHGVRQHSYCSSDLRGIVQRQAQFQGEQDARGPQDFVGGAGGKYDDGDDNDDGMDDGDDTPSSRRAGKRKAPSSAKHSMRSDVAHPVCFNARPLIHL
;
A
#
# COMPACT_ATOMS: atom_id res chain seq x y z
N MET A 1 -10.55 -10.97 30.78
CA MET A 1 -9.18 -10.39 30.80
C MET A 1 -9.07 -9.34 29.70
N GLY A 2 -8.61 -8.12 30.01
CA GLY A 2 -8.48 -7.02 29.04
C GLY A 2 -7.28 -7.15 28.09
N ARG A 3 -7.25 -6.32 27.05
CA ARG A 3 -6.16 -6.22 26.07
C ARG A 3 -4.94 -5.55 26.72
N ARG A 4 -3.79 -6.23 26.75
CA ARG A 4 -2.52 -5.66 27.24
C ARG A 4 -1.65 -5.19 26.07
N LYS A 5 -0.88 -4.12 26.28
CA LYS A 5 0.14 -3.65 25.33
C LYS A 5 1.29 -4.68 25.30
N ILE A 6 1.79 -4.97 24.10
CA ILE A 6 2.97 -5.82 23.87
C ILE A 6 3.94 -5.09 22.95
N GLU A 7 5.24 -5.34 23.11
CA GLU A 7 6.27 -4.81 22.21
C GLU A 7 6.22 -5.50 20.84
N ILE A 8 6.64 -4.79 19.78
CA ILE A 8 6.75 -5.35 18.43
C ILE A 8 8.10 -6.04 18.30
N GLN A 9 8.17 -7.25 18.86
CA GLN A 9 9.31 -8.15 18.83
C GLN A 9 8.82 -9.60 18.63
N PRO A 10 9.68 -10.53 18.17
CA PRO A 10 9.31 -11.94 18.02
C PRO A 10 8.78 -12.54 19.33
N ILE A 11 7.60 -13.17 19.27
CA ILE A 11 6.99 -13.82 20.44
C ILE A 11 7.70 -15.15 20.71
N THR A 12 8.35 -15.24 21.88
CA THR A 12 9.12 -16.41 22.31
C THR A 12 8.23 -17.62 22.61
N HIS A 13 7.14 -17.41 23.35
CA HIS A 13 6.26 -18.51 23.74
C HIS A 13 5.34 -18.96 22.59
N GLU A 14 5.54 -20.20 22.13
CA GLU A 14 4.85 -20.75 20.96
C GLU A 14 3.31 -20.72 21.02
N ARG A 15 2.71 -21.03 22.16
CA ARG A 15 1.25 -20.99 22.32
C ARG A 15 0.73 -19.57 22.10
N ASN A 16 1.39 -18.58 22.70
CA ASN A 16 1.05 -17.17 22.54
C ASN A 16 1.29 -16.69 21.11
N ARG A 17 2.38 -17.15 20.46
CA ARG A 17 2.68 -16.87 19.06
C ARG A 17 1.56 -17.38 18.15
N SER A 18 1.10 -18.61 18.36
CA SER A 18 0.04 -19.25 17.57
C SER A 18 -1.30 -18.53 17.71
N VAL A 19 -1.71 -18.22 18.94
CA VAL A 19 -2.97 -17.50 19.20
C VAL A 19 -2.90 -16.08 18.66
N THR A 20 -1.75 -15.40 18.83
CA THR A 20 -1.56 -14.04 18.33
C THR A 20 -1.54 -14.00 16.82
N PHE A 21 -0.86 -14.94 16.17
CA PHE A 21 -0.83 -15.08 14.72
C PHE A 21 -2.24 -15.24 14.17
N LEU A 22 -3.03 -16.17 14.70
CA LEU A 22 -4.40 -16.39 14.25
C LEU A 22 -5.26 -15.13 14.38
N LYS A 23 -5.19 -14.45 15.53
CA LYS A 23 -5.96 -13.22 15.77
C LYS A 23 -5.51 -12.05 14.87
N ARG A 24 -4.21 -11.81 14.75
CA ARG A 24 -3.66 -10.71 13.94
C ARG A 24 -3.86 -10.96 12.44
N LYS A 25 -3.65 -12.19 11.97
CA LYS A 25 -3.92 -12.60 10.59
C LYS A 25 -5.38 -12.32 10.22
N ASN A 26 -6.32 -12.76 11.05
CA ASN A 26 -7.74 -12.56 10.77
C ASN A 26 -8.12 -11.07 10.84
N GLY A 27 -7.55 -10.31 11.79
CA GLY A 27 -7.74 -8.86 11.85
C GLY A 27 -7.19 -8.12 10.62
N LEU A 28 -6.01 -8.52 10.13
CA LEU A 28 -5.41 -7.99 8.90
C LEU A 28 -6.28 -8.30 7.68
N PHE A 29 -6.76 -9.53 7.53
CA PHE A 29 -7.66 -9.90 6.43
C PHE A 29 -8.97 -9.12 6.47
N LYS A 30 -9.53 -8.90 7.66
CA LYS A 30 -10.72 -8.05 7.82
C LYS A 30 -10.45 -6.61 7.37
N LYS A 31 -9.30 -6.04 7.74
CA LYS A 31 -8.92 -4.68 7.30
C LYS A 31 -8.67 -4.58 5.80
N ALA A 32 -8.02 -5.59 5.20
CA ALA A 32 -7.84 -5.67 3.76
C ALA A 32 -9.18 -5.78 3.00
N TYR A 33 -10.15 -6.51 3.56
CA TYR A 33 -11.52 -6.58 3.05
C TYR A 33 -12.25 -5.23 3.15
N GLU A 34 -12.24 -4.60 4.32
CA GLU A 34 -12.83 -3.27 4.52
C GLU A 34 -12.27 -2.26 3.50
N LEU A 35 -10.94 -2.23 3.30
CA LEU A 35 -10.29 -1.35 2.34
C LEU A 35 -10.73 -1.63 0.89
N GLY A 36 -10.77 -2.90 0.48
CA GLY A 36 -11.18 -3.29 -0.86
C GLY A 36 -12.63 -2.89 -1.16
N VAL A 37 -13.53 -3.05 -0.20
CA VAL A 37 -14.94 -2.67 -0.35
C VAL A 37 -15.12 -1.15 -0.33
N LEU A 38 -14.52 -0.44 0.62
CA LEU A 38 -14.73 1.00 0.78
C LEU A 38 -14.17 1.81 -0.38
N CYS A 39 -13.01 1.42 -0.90
CA CYS A 39 -12.32 2.17 -1.95
C CYS A 39 -12.46 1.55 -3.34
N SER A 40 -13.16 0.42 -3.48
CA SER A 40 -13.28 -0.32 -4.75
C SER A 40 -11.92 -0.67 -5.38
N VAL A 41 -10.98 -1.12 -4.54
CA VAL A 41 -9.60 -1.45 -4.95
C VAL A 41 -9.30 -2.94 -4.81
N ASP A 42 -8.41 -3.43 -5.66
CA ASP A 42 -7.88 -4.80 -5.56
C ASP A 42 -6.81 -4.88 -4.47
N VAL A 43 -6.98 -5.80 -3.51
CA VAL A 43 -6.06 -5.99 -2.37
C VAL A 43 -5.69 -7.46 -2.25
N ALA A 44 -4.39 -7.76 -2.21
CA ALA A 44 -3.86 -9.09 -1.90
C ALA A 44 -2.91 -9.05 -0.71
N VAL A 45 -3.03 -10.05 0.17
CA VAL A 45 -2.13 -10.27 1.31
C VAL A 45 -1.67 -11.72 1.27
N ILE A 46 -0.36 -11.94 1.27
CA ILE A 46 0.26 -13.27 1.28
C ILE A 46 1.15 -13.39 2.52
N ILE A 47 0.95 -14.47 3.29
CA ILE A 47 1.69 -14.74 4.52
C ILE A 47 2.21 -16.16 4.46
N PHE A 48 3.52 -16.33 4.61
CA PHE A 48 4.14 -17.63 4.82
C PHE A 48 4.44 -17.81 6.30
N GLU A 49 3.90 -18.89 6.88
CA GLU A 49 4.17 -19.32 8.24
C GLU A 49 5.14 -20.50 8.19
N GLU A 50 6.35 -20.28 8.69
CA GLU A 50 7.35 -21.32 8.90
C GLU A 50 7.46 -21.60 10.39
N ARG A 51 7.09 -22.82 10.78
CA ARG A 51 7.16 -23.26 12.17
C ARG A 51 8.19 -24.38 12.28
N PRO A 52 9.10 -24.33 13.27
CA PRO A 52 10.05 -25.41 13.48
C PRO A 52 9.34 -26.77 13.58
N GLY A 53 9.81 -27.76 12.83
CA GLY A 53 9.23 -29.11 12.82
C GLY A 53 7.95 -29.27 11.98
N HIS A 54 7.48 -28.23 11.27
CA HIS A 54 6.35 -28.31 10.37
C HIS A 54 6.71 -27.78 8.98
N GLY A 55 5.98 -28.23 7.95
CA GLY A 55 6.09 -27.67 6.60
C GLY A 55 5.61 -26.21 6.54
N VAL A 56 6.09 -25.49 5.54
CA VAL A 56 5.67 -24.11 5.24
C VAL A 56 4.16 -24.09 4.98
N ARG A 57 3.46 -23.17 5.64
CA ARG A 57 2.02 -22.93 5.41
C ARG A 57 1.81 -21.55 4.81
N GLN A 58 1.13 -21.51 3.67
CA GLN A 58 0.70 -20.26 3.06
C GLN A 58 -0.71 -19.90 3.55
N HIS A 59 -0.88 -18.66 3.98
CA HIS A 59 -2.18 -18.06 4.26
C HIS A 59 -2.32 -16.81 3.39
N SER A 60 -3.40 -16.70 2.63
CA SER A 60 -3.62 -15.54 1.77
C SER A 60 -5.05 -15.03 1.83
N TYR A 61 -5.18 -13.73 1.64
CA TYR A 61 -6.43 -13.04 1.34
C TYR A 61 -6.28 -12.34 -0.01
N CYS A 62 -7.34 -12.36 -0.80
CA CYS A 62 -7.42 -11.65 -2.06
C CYS A 62 -8.85 -11.12 -2.22
N SER A 63 -9.02 -9.88 -2.67
CA SER A 63 -10.34 -9.33 -3.03
C SER A 63 -10.92 -10.01 -4.26
N SER A 64 -10.07 -10.47 -5.18
CA SER A 64 -10.43 -11.12 -6.44
C SER A 64 -9.62 -12.41 -6.63
N ASP A 65 -8.85 -12.54 -7.71
CA ASP A 65 -8.01 -13.72 -7.97
C ASP A 65 -6.54 -13.48 -7.59
N LEU A 66 -5.99 -14.35 -6.75
CA LEU A 66 -4.63 -14.22 -6.25
C LEU A 66 -3.60 -14.32 -7.39
N ARG A 67 -3.80 -15.26 -8.32
CA ARG A 67 -2.87 -15.45 -9.45
C ARG A 67 -2.89 -14.25 -10.38
N GLY A 68 -4.08 -13.74 -10.69
CA GLY A 68 -4.27 -12.54 -11.49
C GLY A 68 -3.59 -11.31 -10.90
N ILE A 69 -3.75 -11.05 -9.60
CA ILE A 69 -3.08 -9.90 -8.95
C ILE A 69 -1.55 -10.06 -8.97
N VAL A 70 -1.03 -11.24 -8.64
CA VAL A 70 0.43 -11.49 -8.67
C VAL A 70 0.99 -11.33 -10.10
N GLN A 71 0.28 -11.84 -11.11
CA GLN A 71 0.69 -11.70 -12.50
C GLN A 71 0.65 -10.23 -12.95
N ARG A 72 -0.40 -9.49 -12.59
CA ARG A 72 -0.52 -8.05 -12.88
C ARG A 72 0.61 -7.27 -12.22
N GLN A 73 0.93 -7.56 -10.96
CA GLN A 73 2.04 -6.94 -10.25
C GLN A 73 3.38 -7.19 -10.96
N ALA A 74 3.64 -8.44 -11.39
CA ALA A 74 4.88 -8.79 -12.08
C ALA A 74 5.08 -8.08 -13.42
N GLN A 75 3.99 -7.65 -14.06
CA GLN A 75 4.00 -6.95 -15.36
C GLN A 75 3.84 -5.43 -15.22
N PHE A 76 3.61 -4.91 -14.02
CA PHE A 76 3.29 -3.50 -13.80
C PHE A 76 4.55 -2.62 -13.93
N GLN A 77 4.47 -1.58 -14.78
CA GLN A 77 5.58 -0.67 -15.10
C GLN A 77 5.32 0.78 -14.68
N GLY A 78 4.18 1.05 -14.03
CA GLY A 78 3.84 2.39 -13.55
C GLY A 78 4.57 2.75 -12.25
N GLU A 79 4.26 3.94 -11.73
CA GLU A 79 4.72 4.39 -10.42
C GLU A 79 4.21 3.46 -9.31
N GLN A 80 5.09 3.07 -8.39
CA GLN A 80 4.78 2.18 -7.29
C GLN A 80 5.15 2.86 -5.97
N ASP A 81 4.17 3.03 -5.09
CA ASP A 81 4.42 3.36 -3.68
C ASP A 81 4.68 2.07 -2.89
N ALA A 82 5.96 1.73 -2.74
CA ALA A 82 6.40 0.54 -2.02
C ALA A 82 6.95 0.91 -0.64
N ARG A 83 6.33 0.37 0.42
CA ARG A 83 6.74 0.59 1.82
C ARG A 83 7.39 -0.66 2.40
N GLY A 84 8.57 -0.50 2.99
CA GLY A 84 9.32 -1.55 3.68
C GLY A 84 9.18 -1.47 5.21
N PRO A 85 9.68 -2.47 5.96
CA PRO A 85 9.61 -2.47 7.43
C PRO A 85 10.16 -1.19 8.09
N GLN A 86 11.20 -0.59 7.51
CA GLN A 86 11.80 0.66 7.98
C GLN A 86 10.82 1.85 8.01
N ASP A 87 9.82 1.86 7.11
CA ASP A 87 8.81 2.92 7.06
C ASP A 87 7.85 2.87 8.26
N PHE A 88 7.85 1.76 9.00
CA PHE A 88 7.00 1.53 10.17
C PHE A 88 7.80 1.50 11.49
N VAL A 89 9.13 1.29 11.42
CA VAL A 89 10.02 1.24 12.59
C VAL A 89 10.56 2.66 12.86
N GLY A 90 9.76 3.50 13.51
CA GLY A 90 10.23 4.83 13.97
C GLY A 90 9.19 5.95 14.00
N GLY A 91 8.00 5.75 13.43
CA GLY A 91 6.96 6.78 13.40
C GLY A 91 6.13 6.83 14.68
N ALA A 92 6.52 7.65 15.64
CA ALA A 92 5.52 8.36 16.43
C ALA A 92 4.70 9.21 15.44
N GLY A 93 3.45 8.82 15.17
CA GLY A 93 2.44 9.66 14.53
C GLY A 93 2.88 10.34 13.22
N GLY A 94 3.15 9.55 12.17
CA GLY A 94 2.95 10.09 10.82
C GLY A 94 1.51 10.57 10.75
N LYS A 95 1.31 11.90 10.81
CA LYS A 95 0.04 12.54 10.53
C LYS A 95 -0.36 12.02 9.15
N TYR A 96 -1.41 11.20 9.10
CA TYR A 96 -2.27 11.26 7.94
C TYR A 96 -2.71 12.73 7.92
N ASP A 97 -2.17 13.47 6.95
CA ASP A 97 -2.56 14.85 6.70
C ASP A 97 -4.05 14.76 6.35
N ASP A 98 -4.91 15.02 7.33
CA ASP A 98 -6.32 15.28 7.12
C ASP A 98 -6.32 16.64 6.40
N GLY A 99 -6.18 16.56 5.08
CA GLY A 99 -6.43 17.68 4.19
C GLY A 99 -7.89 18.05 4.35
N ASP A 100 -8.14 18.93 5.31
CA ASP A 100 -9.38 19.68 5.50
C ASP A 100 -9.55 20.62 4.29
N ASP A 101 -9.85 20.05 3.13
CA ASP A 101 -10.43 20.80 2.01
C ASP A 101 -11.87 21.16 2.42
N ASN A 102 -12.02 22.24 3.18
CA ASN A 102 -13.27 22.99 3.23
C ASN A 102 -13.54 23.55 1.84
N ASP A 103 -14.25 22.79 1.01
CA ASP A 103 -14.98 23.33 -0.15
C ASP A 103 -16.30 23.92 0.35
N ASP A 104 -16.23 25.06 1.06
CA ASP A 104 -17.38 25.90 1.35
C ASP A 104 -17.47 26.99 0.29
N GLY A 105 -18.29 26.78 -0.74
CA GLY A 105 -18.48 27.81 -1.76
C GLY A 105 -19.43 27.55 -2.93
N MET A 106 -20.52 26.79 -2.77
CA MET A 106 -21.66 26.87 -3.70
C MET A 106 -22.89 27.46 -2.98
N ASP A 107 -23.12 28.76 -3.19
CA ASP A 107 -24.41 29.43 -2.99
C ASP A 107 -24.96 29.80 -4.37
N ASP A 108 -26.12 29.22 -4.70
CA ASP A 108 -26.87 29.38 -5.95
C ASP A 108 -27.59 30.74 -6.00
N GLY A 109 -27.46 31.47 -7.11
CA GLY A 109 -28.17 32.73 -7.34
C GLY A 109 -28.13 33.24 -8.79
N ASP A 110 -28.90 32.61 -9.66
CA ASP A 110 -29.90 33.19 -10.60
C ASP A 110 -29.68 34.54 -11.36
N ASP A 111 -29.87 34.44 -12.69
CA ASP A 111 -30.31 35.35 -13.79
C ASP A 111 -29.49 36.56 -14.37
N THR A 112 -29.48 36.54 -15.71
CA THR A 112 -28.80 37.24 -16.84
C THR A 112 -29.04 38.78 -17.06
N PRO A 113 -28.54 39.48 -18.14
CA PRO A 113 -27.31 39.43 -18.96
C PRO A 113 -26.61 40.81 -19.26
N SER A 114 -25.44 40.75 -19.92
CA SER A 114 -24.80 41.75 -20.83
C SER A 114 -23.94 42.92 -20.26
N SER A 115 -22.61 42.87 -20.51
CA SER A 115 -21.85 43.95 -21.16
C SER A 115 -20.32 43.68 -21.21
N ARG A 116 -19.83 43.45 -22.43
CA ARG A 116 -18.54 43.86 -23.02
C ARG A 116 -17.44 44.44 -22.08
N ARG A 117 -16.25 43.81 -22.07
CA ARG A 117 -14.97 44.43 -22.54
C ARG A 117 -13.76 43.48 -22.51
N ALA A 118 -12.85 43.78 -23.44
CA ALA A 118 -11.67 43.03 -23.86
C ALA A 118 -10.41 43.21 -22.99
N GLY A 119 -9.47 42.27 -23.14
CA GLY A 119 -8.05 42.36 -22.75
C GLY A 119 -7.69 41.39 -21.62
N LYS A 120 -6.56 40.69 -21.58
CA LYS A 120 -5.30 40.75 -22.32
C LYS A 120 -4.57 39.40 -22.08
N ARG A 121 -3.92 38.89 -23.12
CA ARG A 121 -3.10 37.67 -23.17
C ARG A 121 -1.96 37.70 -22.14
N LYS A 122 -1.61 36.53 -21.55
CA LYS A 122 -0.21 36.17 -21.24
C LYS A 122 -0.03 34.66 -20.99
N ALA A 123 0.67 34.00 -21.91
CA ALA A 123 1.63 32.92 -21.65
C ALA A 123 3.00 33.44 -22.17
N PRO A 124 4.17 32.78 -22.01
CA PRO A 124 4.54 31.56 -21.26
C PRO A 124 5.81 31.74 -20.38
N SER A 125 6.23 30.70 -19.62
CA SER A 125 7.64 30.49 -19.24
C SER A 125 7.83 29.02 -18.81
N SER A 126 8.29 28.13 -19.69
CA SER A 126 9.70 27.77 -19.93
C SER A 126 10.44 27.12 -18.75
N ALA A 127 10.60 25.80 -18.88
CA ALA A 127 11.77 24.98 -18.54
C ALA A 127 12.32 24.97 -17.10
N LYS A 128 12.49 23.75 -16.57
CA LYS A 128 13.83 23.15 -16.42
C LYS A 128 13.72 21.65 -16.12
N HIS A 129 14.27 20.86 -17.04
CA HIS A 129 14.83 19.55 -16.77
C HIS A 129 15.78 19.63 -15.57
N SER A 130 15.69 18.69 -14.63
CA SER A 130 16.82 18.29 -13.82
C SER A 130 16.99 16.79 -13.95
N MET A 131 17.98 16.42 -14.77
CA MET A 131 18.60 15.11 -14.79
C MET A 131 19.01 14.72 -13.36
N ARG A 132 18.81 13.46 -12.98
CA ARG A 132 19.68 12.82 -11.99
C ARG A 132 19.57 11.29 -12.03
N SER A 133 20.65 10.74 -12.57
CA SER A 133 21.38 9.54 -12.14
C SER A 133 20.63 8.22 -12.07
N ASP A 134 20.87 7.42 -13.12
CA ASP A 134 20.86 5.96 -13.09
C ASP A 134 21.50 5.43 -11.80
N VAL A 135 20.68 4.90 -10.90
CA VAL A 135 21.13 3.95 -9.89
C VAL A 135 20.72 2.57 -10.41
N ALA A 136 21.68 1.88 -10.99
CA ALA A 136 21.58 0.47 -11.31
C ALA A 136 21.31 -0.30 -10.01
N HIS A 137 20.11 -0.88 -9.89
CA HIS A 137 19.86 -1.91 -8.89
C HIS A 137 20.16 -3.28 -9.49
N PRO A 138 21.08 -4.06 -8.87
CA PRO A 138 21.40 -5.40 -9.34
C PRO A 138 20.22 -6.32 -9.07
N VAL A 139 19.70 -6.93 -10.14
CA VAL A 139 18.86 -8.12 -10.05
C VAL A 139 19.70 -9.25 -9.45
N CYS A 140 19.55 -9.51 -8.15
CA CYS A 140 20.02 -10.75 -7.53
C CYS A 140 19.08 -11.90 -7.93
N PHE A 141 19.12 -12.28 -9.21
CA PHE A 141 18.67 -13.58 -9.67
C PHE A 141 19.73 -14.59 -9.23
N ASN A 142 19.59 -15.12 -8.01
CA ASN A 142 20.46 -16.20 -7.57
C ASN A 142 20.03 -17.47 -8.29
N ALA A 143 20.85 -17.86 -9.25
CA ALA A 143 20.66 -19.04 -10.08
C ALA A 143 21.26 -20.29 -9.40
N ARG A 144 20.61 -21.43 -9.68
CA ARG A 144 21.13 -22.82 -9.79
C ARG A 144 21.09 -23.74 -8.56
N PRO A 145 21.18 -25.09 -8.75
CA PRO A 145 21.19 -25.85 -10.02
C PRO A 145 20.18 -27.03 -10.15
N LEU A 146 19.94 -27.36 -11.43
CA LEU A 146 19.79 -28.70 -12.06
C LEU A 146 19.62 -29.94 -11.18
N ILE A 147 18.59 -30.74 -11.49
CA ILE A 147 18.78 -32.16 -11.88
C ILE A 147 17.69 -32.52 -12.92
N HIS A 148 18.10 -33.04 -14.07
CA HIS A 148 17.24 -33.70 -15.07
C HIS A 148 17.82 -35.10 -15.30
N LEU A 149 16.92 -36.10 -15.35
CA LEU A 149 17.10 -37.56 -15.45
C LEU A 149 17.45 -38.27 -14.13
#